data_AF-A0AAD3T020-F1
#
_entry.id   AF-A0AAD3T020-F1
#
_cell.length_a   1.000
_cell.length_b   1.000
_cell.length_c   1.000
_cell.angle_alpha   90.00
_cell.angle_beta   90.00
_cell.angle_gamma   90.00
#
_symmetry.space_group_name_H-M   'P 1'
#
loop_
_entity.id
_entity.type
_entity.pdbx_description
1 polymer ?
#
loop_
_entity_poly.entity_id
_entity_poly.type
_entity_poly.pdbx_seq_one_letter_code
_entity_poly.pdbx_strand_id
1 'polypeptide(L)'
;MRNLITNGFGTVYGRLFVGTAEKIPSSQLVGITSVRDAIIAAILYRGPYWSLPLGRRDSLTSNSSDNQHIPSPFEPLENITAKFISKGLDMNDMVVLSGGHTIGFAQCFTFK
;
A
#
# COMPACT_ATOMS: atom_id res chain seq x y z
N MET A 1 33.72 -7.74 -3.46
CA MET A 1 33.71 -7.32 -2.04
C MET A 1 34.56 -6.08 -1.90
N ARG A 2 33.97 -4.93 -1.59
CA ARG A 2 34.72 -3.74 -1.14
C ARG A 2 34.15 -3.33 0.21
N ASN A 3 35.02 -3.30 1.21
CA ASN A 3 34.69 -2.91 2.58
C ASN A 3 34.37 -1.41 2.62
N LEU A 4 33.24 -1.06 3.24
CA LEU A 4 32.95 0.31 3.66
C LEU A 4 33.03 0.36 5.18
N ILE A 5 33.98 1.12 5.70
CA ILE A 5 34.09 1.49 7.11
C ILE A 5 33.51 2.90 7.24
N THR A 6 32.60 3.11 8.19
CA THR A 6 32.08 4.46 8.50
C THR A 6 32.17 4.71 10.00
N ASN A 7 32.92 5.74 10.40
CA ASN A 7 32.89 6.31 11.74
C ASN A 7 32.24 7.70 11.65
N GLY A 8 31.03 7.85 12.17
CA GLY A 8 30.34 9.14 12.26
C GLY A 8 28.90 9.09 11.76
N PHE A 9 27.98 9.66 12.53
CA PHE A 9 26.56 9.75 12.21
C PHE A 9 26.35 10.54 10.91
N GLY A 10 25.79 9.89 9.89
CA GLY A 10 25.42 10.51 8.62
C GLY A 10 24.27 9.75 7.95
N THR A 11 23.32 10.49 7.37
CA THR A 11 22.19 9.94 6.62
C THR A 11 22.65 9.49 5.23
N VAL A 12 22.56 8.19 4.95
CA VAL A 12 22.83 7.64 3.62
C VAL A 12 21.56 7.76 2.76
N TYR A 13 21.60 8.62 1.74
CA TYR A 13 20.62 8.57 0.66
C TYR A 13 21.04 7.50 -0.35
N GLY A 14 20.44 6.31 -0.24
CA GLY A 14 20.60 5.23 -1.19
C GLY A 14 19.29 4.93 -1.91
N ARG A 15 19.34 4.67 -3.21
CA ARG A 15 18.22 4.04 -3.92
C ARG A 15 18.17 2.57 -3.47
N LEU A 16 17.20 2.24 -2.63
CA LEU A 16 16.96 0.87 -2.20
C LEU A 16 16.49 0.05 -3.40
N PHE A 17 17.40 -0.66 -4.04
CA PHE A 17 17.04 -1.76 -4.91
C PHE A 17 16.65 -2.94 -4.02
N VAL A 18 15.34 -3.10 -3.75
CA VAL A 18 14.79 -4.32 -3.15
C VAL A 18 14.83 -5.43 -4.21
N GLY A 19 16.03 -5.97 -4.44
CA GLY A 19 16.16 -7.30 -5.02
C GLY A 19 15.76 -8.30 -3.94
N THR A 20 14.73 -9.11 -4.21
CA THR A 20 14.37 -10.22 -3.32
C THR A 20 15.57 -11.16 -3.19
N ALA A 21 16.20 -11.23 -2.01
CA ALA A 21 17.28 -12.16 -1.71
C ALA A 21 16.75 -13.57 -1.38
N GLU A 22 15.67 -13.98 -2.02
CA GLU A 22 15.08 -15.31 -1.90
C GLU A 22 14.89 -15.86 -3.30
N LYS A 23 15.37 -17.07 -3.53
CA LYS A 23 15.17 -17.78 -4.80
C LYS A 23 13.70 -18.18 -4.88
N ILE A 24 12.87 -17.26 -5.35
CA ILE A 24 11.43 -17.49 -5.56
C ILE A 24 11.27 -18.55 -6.68
N PRO A 25 10.63 -19.70 -6.41
CA PRO A 25 10.39 -20.71 -7.44
C PRO A 25 9.56 -20.13 -8.58
N SER A 26 9.80 -20.57 -9.82
CA SER A 26 9.20 -19.97 -11.02
C SER A 26 7.65 -19.98 -11.02
N SER A 27 7.02 -20.87 -10.26
CA SER A 27 5.57 -20.91 -10.05
C SER A 27 5.02 -19.76 -9.19
N GLN A 28 5.87 -19.08 -8.42
CA GLN A 28 5.53 -17.91 -7.61
C GLN A 28 5.85 -16.58 -8.31
N LEU A 29 6.53 -16.60 -9.46
CA LEU A 29 6.87 -15.39 -10.23
C LEU A 29 5.71 -14.84 -11.09
N VAL A 30 4.69 -15.65 -11.38
CA VAL A 30 3.64 -15.32 -12.37
C VAL A 30 2.43 -14.54 -11.81
N GLY A 31 2.43 -14.13 -10.53
CA GLY A 31 1.26 -13.44 -9.94
C GLY A 31 1.52 -12.42 -8.84
N ILE A 32 2.79 -12.04 -8.61
CA ILE A 32 3.19 -11.30 -7.42
C ILE A 32 3.33 -9.78 -7.60
N THR A 33 3.35 -9.24 -8.81
CA THR A 33 3.92 -7.90 -9.03
C THR A 33 2.97 -6.71 -8.92
N SER A 34 1.65 -6.85 -8.75
CA SER A 34 0.75 -5.67 -8.76
C SER A 34 -0.05 -5.37 -7.49
N VAL A 35 -0.01 -6.22 -6.44
CA VAL A 35 -0.81 -6.00 -5.20
C VAL A 35 -0.09 -6.46 -3.91
N ARG A 36 1.24 -6.38 -3.82
CA ARG A 36 1.99 -6.93 -2.66
C ARG A 36 2.26 -5.95 -1.52
N ASP A 37 2.12 -4.65 -1.72
CA ASP A 37 2.60 -3.66 -0.74
C ASP A 37 1.84 -3.75 0.59
N ALA A 38 0.53 -4.00 0.56
CA ALA A 38 -0.29 -4.13 1.77
C ALA A 38 0.07 -5.35 2.62
N ILE A 39 0.39 -6.50 2.00
CA ILE A 39 0.78 -7.72 2.73
C ILE A 39 2.15 -7.52 3.38
N ILE A 40 3.10 -6.97 2.61
CA ILE A 40 4.46 -6.77 3.09
C ILE A 40 4.44 -5.82 4.28
N ALA A 41 3.65 -4.74 4.22
CA ALA A 41 3.45 -3.84 5.35
C ALA A 41 2.83 -4.57 6.56
N ALA A 42 1.75 -5.35 6.39
CA ALA A 42 1.14 -6.09 7.49
C ALA A 42 2.12 -7.04 8.20
N ILE A 43 2.95 -7.76 7.43
CA ILE A 43 3.97 -8.66 7.99
C ILE A 43 5.04 -7.88 8.77
N LEU A 44 5.57 -6.79 8.20
CA LEU A 44 6.63 -6.00 8.83
C LEU A 44 6.17 -5.30 10.11
N TYR A 45 4.91 -4.86 10.16
CA TYR A 45 4.34 -4.13 11.29
C TYR A 45 3.55 -5.01 12.27
N ARG A 46 3.69 -6.35 12.18
CA ARG A 46 3.03 -7.34 13.06
C ARG A 46 1.49 -7.24 13.04
N GLY A 47 0.93 -6.82 11.91
CA GLY A 47 -0.50 -6.82 11.65
C GLY A 47 -1.07 -8.23 11.46
N PRO A 48 -2.41 -8.35 11.40
CA PRO A 48 -3.05 -9.63 11.14
C PRO A 48 -2.65 -10.18 9.76
N TYR A 49 -2.59 -11.50 9.66
CA TYR A 49 -2.40 -12.21 8.39
C TYR A 49 -3.76 -12.60 7.79
N TRP A 50 -3.84 -12.58 6.47
CA TRP A 50 -4.97 -13.14 5.73
C TRP A 50 -4.49 -13.82 4.44
N SER A 51 -5.23 -14.82 3.99
CA SER A 51 -4.99 -15.48 2.71
C SER A 51 -5.41 -14.58 1.56
N LEU A 52 -4.57 -14.45 0.53
CA LEU A 52 -4.91 -13.68 -0.67
C LEU A 52 -5.38 -14.56 -1.82
N PRO A 53 -6.52 -14.23 -2.46
CA PRO A 53 -6.84 -14.77 -3.77
C PRO A 53 -5.85 -14.22 -4.82
N LEU A 54 -5.28 -15.12 -5.62
CA LEU A 54 -4.35 -14.78 -6.70
C LEU A 54 -5.07 -14.75 -8.06
N GLY A 55 -4.40 -14.23 -9.10
CA GLY A 55 -4.89 -14.26 -10.49
C GLY A 55 -5.43 -12.94 -11.02
N ARG A 56 -5.23 -11.82 -10.31
CA ARG A 56 -5.43 -10.48 -10.91
C ARG A 56 -4.47 -10.28 -12.08
N ARG A 57 -4.98 -9.70 -13.16
CA ARG A 57 -4.22 -9.30 -14.36
C ARG A 57 -4.05 -7.80 -14.39
N ASP A 58 -2.92 -7.36 -14.94
CA ASP A 58 -2.62 -5.94 -15.08
C ASP A 58 -3.44 -5.34 -16.23
N SER A 59 -3.99 -4.15 -16.01
CA SER A 59 -4.68 -3.39 -17.05
C SER A 59 -3.66 -2.79 -18.02
N LEU A 60 -4.00 -2.73 -19.31
CA LEU A 60 -3.18 -2.08 -20.34
C LEU A 60 -3.44 -0.57 -20.44
N THR A 61 -4.46 -0.08 -19.74
CA THR A 61 -4.90 1.32 -19.77
C THR A 61 -5.13 1.84 -18.37
N SER A 62 -4.79 3.10 -18.14
CA SER A 62 -5.16 3.87 -16.94
C SER A 62 -6.35 4.78 -17.24
N ASN A 63 -7.09 5.17 -16.19
CA ASN A 63 -8.20 6.09 -16.30
C ASN A 63 -8.09 7.20 -15.25
N SER A 64 -7.87 8.44 -15.69
CA SER A 64 -7.76 9.59 -14.78
C SER A 64 -9.10 10.01 -14.20
N SER A 65 -10.23 9.67 -14.83
CA SER A 65 -11.55 9.98 -14.27
C SER A 65 -11.82 9.26 -12.95
N ASP A 66 -11.11 8.15 -12.69
CA ASP A 66 -11.25 7.33 -11.49
C ASP A 66 -10.80 8.07 -10.22
N ASN A 67 -10.04 9.16 -10.34
CA ASN A 67 -9.67 10.02 -9.22
C ASN A 67 -10.90 10.57 -8.48
N GLN A 68 -12.04 10.70 -9.15
CA GLN A 68 -13.30 11.14 -8.54
C GLN A 68 -13.86 10.11 -7.54
N HIS A 69 -13.43 8.84 -7.63
CA HIS A 69 -13.87 7.77 -6.75
C HIS A 69 -12.97 7.57 -5.52
N ILE A 70 -11.88 8.33 -5.38
CA ILE A 70 -11.02 8.28 -4.20
C ILE A 70 -11.54 9.27 -3.15
N PRO A 71 -11.73 8.85 -1.89
CA PRO A 71 -12.15 9.76 -0.81
C PRO A 71 -11.12 10.86 -0.56
N SER A 72 -11.57 12.11 -0.47
CA SER A 72 -10.76 13.24 -0.01
C SER A 72 -10.85 13.38 1.52
N PRO A 73 -9.77 13.80 2.21
CA PRO A 73 -9.81 14.07 3.66
C PRO A 73 -10.76 15.22 4.04
N PHE A 74 -11.21 16.02 3.08
CA PHE A 74 -12.12 17.15 3.29
C PHE A 74 -13.59 16.83 2.96
N GLU A 75 -13.88 15.62 2.49
CA GLU A 75 -15.24 15.24 2.17
C GLU A 75 -16.06 14.96 3.44
N PRO A 76 -17.37 15.26 3.44
CA PRO A 76 -18.25 14.84 4.52
C PRO A 76 -18.32 13.31 4.58
N LEU A 77 -18.57 12.76 5.77
CA LEU A 77 -18.61 11.32 6.02
C LEU A 77 -19.60 10.58 5.10
N GLU A 78 -20.72 11.21 4.76
CA GLU A 78 -21.74 10.67 3.85
C GLU A 78 -21.16 10.40 2.46
N ASN A 79 -20.35 11.32 1.92
CA ASN A 79 -19.71 11.18 0.61
C ASN A 79 -18.62 10.12 0.63
N ILE A 80 -17.83 10.06 1.71
CA ILE A 80 -16.83 9.01 1.92
C ILE A 80 -17.53 7.65 1.93
N THR A 81 -18.59 7.50 2.72
CA THR A 81 -19.36 6.26 2.84
C THR A 81 -19.96 5.85 1.49
N ALA A 82 -20.54 6.79 0.74
CA ALA A 82 -21.08 6.52 -0.60
C ALA A 82 -20.02 6.00 -1.58
N LYS A 83 -18.77 6.52 -1.51
CA LYS A 83 -17.66 6.03 -2.33
C LYS A 83 -17.27 4.59 -1.97
N PHE A 84 -17.25 4.22 -0.69
CA PHE A 84 -17.02 2.83 -0.27
C PHE A 84 -18.15 1.91 -0.77
N ILE A 85 -19.41 2.30 -0.59
CA ILE A 85 -20.58 1.55 -1.08
C ILE A 85 -20.52 1.36 -2.59
N SER A 86 -20.07 2.36 -3.35
CA SER A 86 -19.90 2.24 -4.81
C SER A 86 -18.89 1.16 -5.24
N LYS A 87 -18.02 0.72 -4.31
CA LYS A 87 -17.05 -0.37 -4.50
C LYS A 87 -17.49 -1.68 -3.84
N GLY A 88 -18.74 -1.75 -3.36
CA GLY A 88 -19.29 -2.93 -2.69
C GLY A 88 -18.81 -3.11 -1.25
N LEU A 89 -18.31 -2.05 -0.62
CA LEU A 89 -17.86 -2.04 0.78
C LEU A 89 -18.91 -1.36 1.66
N ASP A 90 -19.15 -1.91 2.84
CA ASP A 90 -20.12 -1.34 3.79
C ASP A 90 -19.49 -0.29 4.73
N MET A 91 -20.29 0.23 5.67
CA MET A 91 -19.80 1.19 6.66
C MET A 91 -18.77 0.57 7.62
N ASN A 92 -18.87 -0.71 7.93
CA ASN A 92 -17.90 -1.41 8.77
C ASN A 92 -16.56 -1.52 8.07
N ASP A 93 -16.56 -1.87 6.78
CA ASP A 93 -15.37 -1.91 5.94
C ASP A 93 -14.68 -0.55 5.90
N MET A 94 -15.44 0.54 5.75
CA MET A 94 -14.90 1.90 5.78
C MET A 94 -14.20 2.22 7.10
N VAL A 95 -14.81 1.86 8.24
CA VAL A 95 -14.22 2.07 9.56
C VAL A 95 -12.96 1.22 9.75
N VAL A 96 -13.01 -0.06 9.38
CA VAL A 96 -11.88 -0.99 9.51
C VAL A 96 -10.71 -0.56 8.62
N LEU A 97 -10.97 -0.18 7.37
CA LEU A 97 -9.94 0.25 6.42
C LEU A 97 -9.35 1.63 6.77
N SER A 98 -10.13 2.50 7.44
CA SER A 98 -9.60 3.74 8.02
C SER A 98 -8.55 3.49 9.11
N GLY A 99 -8.55 2.30 9.72
CA GLY A 99 -7.48 1.83 10.61
C GLY A 99 -6.10 1.77 9.94
N GLY A 100 -6.03 1.76 8.60
CA GLY A 100 -4.78 1.90 7.85
C GLY A 100 -4.01 3.18 8.15
N HIS A 101 -4.69 4.23 8.64
CA HIS A 101 -4.05 5.46 9.11
C HIS A 101 -3.31 5.32 10.45
N THR A 102 -3.32 4.15 11.10
CA THR A 102 -2.54 3.89 12.32
C THR A 102 -1.02 3.91 12.07
N ILE A 103 -0.60 3.77 10.82
CA ILE A 103 0.80 3.85 10.37
C ILE A 103 0.91 4.85 9.22
N GLY A 104 2.05 5.54 9.14
CA GLY A 104 2.33 6.53 8.09
C GLY A 104 2.29 7.98 8.59
N PHE A 105 2.32 8.91 7.64
CA PHE A 105 2.36 10.36 7.88
C PHE A 105 1.42 11.08 6.93
N ALA A 106 0.90 12.23 7.36
CA ALA A 106 0.10 13.12 6.52
C ALA A 106 0.84 14.45 6.29
N GLN A 107 0.58 15.09 5.16
CA GLN A 107 1.14 16.42 4.85
C GLN A 107 0.26 17.51 5.46
N CYS A 108 0.87 18.55 6.00
CA CYS A 108 0.19 19.66 6.67
C CYS A 108 -1.07 20.19 5.95
N PHE A 109 -1.07 20.31 4.63
CA PHE A 109 -2.23 20.87 3.93
C PHE A 109 -3.46 19.97 3.94
N THR A 110 -3.36 18.68 4.34
CA THR A 110 -4.47 17.73 4.32
C THR A 110 -5.30 17.72 5.60
N PHE A 111 -4.93 18.48 6.64
CA PHE A 111 -5.60 18.48 7.95
C PHE A 111 -5.54 19.82 8.71
N LYS A 112 -5.15 20.90 8.04
CA LYS A 112 -5.09 22.24 8.63
C LYS A 112 -6.46 22.89 8.73
#